data_AF-A0A3B9AIZ7-F1
#
_entry.id   AF-A0A3B9AIZ7-F1
#
_cell.length_a   1.000
_cell.length_b   1.000
_cell.length_c   1.000
_cell.angle_alpha   90.00
_cell.angle_beta   90.00
_cell.angle_gamma   90.00
#
_symmetry.space_group_name_H-M   'P 1'
#
loop_
_entity.id
_entity.type
_entity.pdbx_description
1 polymer ?
#
loop_
_entity_poly.entity_id
_entity_poly.type
_entity_poly.pdbx_seq_one_letter_code
_entity_poly.pdbx_strand_id
1 'polypeptide(L)'
;GMKSEGYNLYVLGPPGVGKFTAVNQYLQDLARRGPVPNDWCYFNNFKDASKPLRLELPPGRGVILQRDMQHLIEDLKTAIPQAFDSDEYKARAQQIEAELQSKQEAAFR
;
A
#
# COMPACT_ATOMS: atom_id res chain seq x y z
N GLY A 1 15.38 14.04 -29.12
CA GLY A 1 15.54 14.66 -27.78
C GLY A 1 14.18 14.86 -27.15
N MET A 2 14.02 14.50 -25.88
CA MET A 2 12.78 14.43 -25.06
C MET A 2 11.71 13.39 -25.43
N LYS A 3 11.72 12.79 -26.62
CA LYS A 3 10.86 11.63 -26.94
C LYS A 3 11.51 10.25 -26.70
N SER A 4 12.78 10.24 -26.28
CA SER A 4 13.55 9.01 -26.05
C SER A 4 13.56 8.72 -24.56
N GLU A 5 13.09 7.54 -24.17
CA GLU A 5 13.09 7.09 -22.77
C GLU A 5 14.52 6.76 -22.27
N GLY A 6 14.73 6.81 -20.96
CA GLY A 6 15.97 6.35 -20.32
C GLY A 6 17.12 7.36 -20.23
N TYR A 7 16.89 8.63 -20.56
CA TYR A 7 17.94 9.66 -20.53
C TYR A 7 17.60 10.81 -19.57
N ASN A 8 18.62 11.27 -18.84
CA ASN A 8 18.57 12.53 -18.09
C ASN A 8 19.18 13.65 -18.96
N LEU A 9 18.57 14.84 -18.95
CA LEU A 9 19.07 16.02 -19.68
C LEU A 9 19.81 16.96 -18.72
N TYR A 10 20.98 17.43 -19.12
CA TYR A 10 21.74 18.47 -18.42
C TYR A 10 21.82 19.73 -19.28
N VAL A 11 21.58 20.90 -18.67
CA VAL A 11 21.57 22.19 -19.37
C VAL A 11 22.69 23.08 -18.85
N LEU A 12 23.64 23.39 -19.73
CA LEU A 12 24.76 24.31 -19.48
C LEU A 12 24.46 25.68 -20.10
N GLY A 13 24.88 26.76 -19.43
CA GLY A 13 24.96 28.08 -20.05
C GLY A 13 25.38 29.16 -19.06
N PRO A 14 25.60 30.39 -19.54
CA PRO A 14 26.11 31.50 -18.72
C PRO A 14 25.24 31.77 -17.48
N PRO A 15 25.81 32.26 -16.37
CA PRO A 15 25.02 32.67 -15.20
C PRO A 15 24.07 33.83 -15.56
N GLY A 16 22.96 33.95 -14.82
CA GLY A 16 22.01 35.06 -14.99
C GLY A 16 20.99 34.94 -16.14
N VAL A 17 21.12 33.98 -17.05
CA VAL A 17 20.22 33.86 -18.22
C VAL A 17 18.88 33.12 -17.96
N GLY A 18 18.48 32.95 -16.70
CA GLY A 18 17.16 32.38 -16.37
C GLY A 18 16.92 30.93 -16.82
N LYS A 19 17.99 30.13 -17.04
CA LYS A 19 17.90 28.75 -17.59
C LYS A 19 16.88 27.86 -16.88
N PHE A 20 16.90 27.88 -15.55
CA PHE A 20 15.96 27.10 -14.73
C PHE A 20 14.51 27.50 -15.04
N THR A 21 14.21 28.80 -15.05
CA THR A 21 12.88 29.32 -15.35
C THR A 21 12.40 28.91 -16.74
N ALA A 22 13.24 29.08 -17.76
CA ALA A 22 12.90 28.73 -19.14
C ALA A 22 12.63 27.23 -19.30
N VAL A 23 13.49 26.37 -18.72
CA VAL A 23 13.31 24.91 -18.76
C VAL A 23 12.05 24.50 -18.00
N ASN A 24 11.82 25.06 -16.82
CA ASN A 24 10.65 24.73 -16.02
C ASN A 24 9.34 25.15 -16.69
N GLN A 25 9.29 26.35 -17.31
CA GLN A 25 8.13 26.80 -18.08
C GLN A 25 7.83 25.86 -19.25
N TYR A 26 8.86 25.51 -20.02
CA TYR A 26 8.72 24.57 -21.13
C TYR A 26 8.21 23.19 -20.67
N LEU A 27 8.76 22.65 -19.56
CA LEU A 27 8.32 21.37 -18.99
C LEU A 27 6.89 21.42 -18.48
N GLN A 28 6.47 22.52 -17.84
CA GLN A 28 5.09 22.69 -17.38
C GLN A 28 4.09 22.72 -18.54
N ASP A 29 4.40 23.46 -19.61
CA ASP A 29 3.55 23.52 -20.80
C ASP A 29 3.44 22.17 -21.50
N LEU A 30 4.52 21.39 -21.53
CA LEU A 30 4.51 20.02 -22.03
C LEU A 30 3.68 19.10 -21.13
N ALA A 31 3.88 19.15 -19.81
CA ALA A 31 3.16 18.31 -18.85
C ALA A 31 1.65 18.54 -18.90
N ARG A 32 1.18 19.79 -19.07
CA ARG A 32 -0.26 20.11 -19.22
C ARG A 32 -0.92 19.44 -20.44
N ARG A 33 -0.13 19.08 -21.46
CA ARG A 33 -0.63 18.41 -22.67
C ARG A 33 -0.48 16.89 -22.60
N GLY A 34 0.21 16.38 -21.59
CA GLY A 34 0.42 14.96 -21.38
C GLY A 34 -0.76 14.30 -20.67
N PRO A 35 -0.79 12.96 -20.65
CA PRO A 35 -1.75 12.24 -19.81
C PRO A 35 -1.49 12.54 -18.33
N VAL A 36 -2.55 12.49 -17.52
CA VAL A 36 -2.42 12.58 -16.06
C VAL A 36 -1.58 11.37 -15.60
N PRO A 37 -0.51 11.58 -14.81
CA PRO A 37 0.31 10.48 -14.34
C PRO A 37 -0.47 9.56 -13.42
N ASN A 38 -0.13 8.27 -13.45
CA ASN A 38 -0.66 7.27 -12.54
C ASN A 38 -0.27 7.60 -11.09
N ASP A 39 -1.13 7.21 -10.15
CA ASP A 39 -0.86 7.30 -8.72
C ASP A 39 0.09 6.15 -8.33
N TRP A 40 1.19 6.49 -7.65
CA TRP A 40 2.11 5.51 -7.11
C TRP A 40 1.96 5.44 -5.60
N CYS A 41 1.63 4.26 -5.08
CA CYS A 41 1.39 4.04 -3.66
C CYS A 41 2.34 2.97 -3.11
N TYR A 42 2.69 3.11 -1.83
CA TYR A 42 3.43 2.09 -1.10
C TYR A 42 2.52 1.37 -0.11
N PHE A 43 2.62 0.06 -0.09
CA PHE A 43 1.91 -0.84 0.80
C PHE A 43 2.87 -1.45 1.81
N ASN A 44 2.36 -1.66 3.03
CA ASN A 44 3.11 -2.42 4.01
C ASN A 44 3.27 -3.86 3.53
N ASN A 45 4.50 -4.37 3.62
CA ASN A 45 4.80 -5.75 3.31
C ASN A 45 4.79 -6.58 4.60
N PHE A 46 3.72 -7.35 4.80
CA PHE A 46 3.56 -8.18 5.99
C PHE A 46 4.61 -9.30 6.13
N LYS A 47 5.36 -9.63 5.07
CA LYS A 47 6.46 -10.61 5.13
C LYS A 47 7.78 -9.96 5.54
N ASP A 48 7.99 -8.71 5.15
CA ASP A 48 9.23 -7.97 5.38
C ASP A 48 8.96 -6.47 5.43
N ALA A 49 8.80 -5.93 6.64
CA ALA A 49 8.46 -4.53 6.86
C ALA A 49 9.52 -3.54 6.33
N SER A 50 10.76 -3.99 6.11
CA SER A 50 11.82 -3.16 5.52
C SER A 50 11.67 -2.96 4.01
N LYS A 51 10.77 -3.72 3.36
CA LYS A 51 10.58 -3.73 1.90
C LYS A 51 9.13 -3.43 1.53
N PRO A 52 8.71 -2.15 1.56
CA PRO A 52 7.35 -1.78 1.15
C PRO A 52 7.09 -2.18 -0.30
N LEU A 53 5.88 -2.64 -0.58
CA LEU A 53 5.46 -3.02 -1.94
C LEU A 53 4.97 -1.78 -2.67
N ARG A 54 5.38 -1.59 -3.93
CA ARG A 54 4.84 -0.53 -4.78
C ARG A 54 3.60 -1.00 -5.52
N LEU A 55 2.62 -0.13 -5.65
CA LEU A 55 1.44 -0.33 -6.47
C LEU A 55 1.25 0.86 -7.40
N GLU A 56 1.02 0.57 -8.67
CA GLU A 56 0.62 1.54 -9.67
C GLU A 56 -0.90 1.56 -9.78
N LEU A 57 -1.49 2.74 -9.70
CA LEU A 57 -2.93 2.93 -9.74
C LEU A 57 -3.30 3.96 -10.82
N PRO A 58 -4.46 3.81 -11.49
CA PRO A 58 -4.95 4.85 -12.38
C PRO A 58 -5.07 6.20 -11.64
N PRO A 59 -4.97 7.34 -12.36
CA PRO A 59 -4.93 8.65 -11.73
C PRO A 59 -6.12 8.91 -10.81
N GLY A 60 -5.85 9.42 -9.60
CA GLY A 60 -6.85 9.73 -8.59
C GLY A 60 -7.41 8.54 -7.80
N ARG A 61 -7.04 7.30 -8.16
CA ARG A 61 -7.50 6.10 -7.42
C ARG A 61 -6.77 5.89 -6.10
N GLY A 62 -5.59 6.48 -5.92
CA GLY A 62 -4.82 6.37 -4.68
C GLY A 62 -5.57 6.92 -3.46
N VAL A 63 -6.24 8.06 -3.62
CA VAL A 63 -7.06 8.67 -2.54
C VAL A 63 -8.27 7.81 -2.20
N ILE A 64 -8.90 7.21 -3.20
CA ILE A 64 -10.04 6.31 -2.99
C ILE A 64 -9.58 5.09 -2.20
N LEU A 65 -8.49 4.46 -2.64
CA LEU A 65 -7.94 3.28 -1.95
C LEU A 65 -7.50 3.59 -0.52
N GLN A 66 -6.93 4.77 -0.26
CA GLN A 66 -6.60 5.20 1.09
C GLN A 66 -7.85 5.22 1.98
N ARG A 67 -8.95 5.81 1.49
CA ARG A 67 -10.21 5.89 2.22
C ARG A 67 -10.82 4.51 2.45
N ASP A 68 -10.86 3.68 1.42
CA ASP A 68 -11.40 2.32 1.49
C ASP A 68 -10.61 1.47 2.51
N MET A 69 -9.29 1.61 2.55
CA MET A 69 -8.44 0.93 3.55
C MET A 69 -8.73 1.41 4.97
N GLN A 70 -8.99 2.69 5.19
CA GLN A 70 -9.38 3.21 6.52
C GLN A 70 -10.71 2.60 6.96
N HIS A 71 -11.71 2.61 6.08
CA HIS A 71 -13.02 2.02 6.35
C HIS A 71 -12.89 0.51 6.65
N LEU A 72 -12.13 -0.22 5.84
CA LEU A 72 -11.86 -1.64 6.04
C LEU A 72 -11.25 -1.91 7.43
N ILE A 73 -10.30 -1.09 7.87
CA ILE A 73 -9.67 -1.25 9.20
C ILE A 73 -10.71 -1.04 10.31
N GLU A 74 -11.57 -0.04 10.20
CA GLU A 74 -12.64 0.18 11.18
C GLU A 74 -13.64 -0.98 11.20
N ASP A 75 -14.06 -1.48 10.04
CA ASP A 75 -14.96 -2.63 9.95
C ASP A 75 -14.33 -3.88 10.58
N LEU A 76 -13.06 -4.15 10.28
CA LEU A 76 -12.34 -5.30 10.81
C LEU A 76 -12.18 -5.24 12.34
N LYS A 77 -12.01 -4.05 12.93
CA LYS A 77 -11.94 -3.89 14.39
C LYS A 77 -13.21 -4.36 15.09
N THR A 78 -14.36 -4.34 14.42
CA THR A 78 -15.63 -4.84 14.97
C THR A 78 -15.91 -6.28 14.54
N ALA A 79 -15.76 -6.58 13.25
CA ALA A 79 -16.11 -7.89 12.70
C ALA A 79 -15.24 -9.03 13.25
N ILE A 80 -13.94 -8.76 13.48
CA ILE A 80 -13.02 -9.77 14.00
C ILE A 80 -13.45 -10.23 15.41
N PRO A 81 -13.54 -9.34 16.43
CA PRO A 81 -13.99 -9.76 17.77
C PRO A 81 -15.34 -10.49 17.76
N GLN A 82 -16.31 -10.00 16.99
CA GLN A 82 -17.64 -10.62 16.90
C GLN A 82 -17.58 -12.06 16.36
N ALA A 83 -16.74 -12.33 15.36
CA ALA A 83 -16.55 -13.67 14.84
C ALA A 83 -15.96 -14.63 15.90
N PHE A 84 -15.02 -14.13 16.70
CA PHE A 84 -14.40 -14.88 17.80
C PHE A 84 -15.33 -15.05 19.02
N ASP A 85 -16.33 -14.18 19.17
CA ASP A 85 -17.33 -14.28 20.22
C ASP A 85 -18.49 -15.22 19.91
N SER A 86 -18.56 -15.76 18.69
CA SER A 86 -19.60 -16.71 18.30
C SER A 86 -19.57 -17.99 19.14
N ASP A 87 -20.76 -18.49 19.51
CA ASP A 87 -20.89 -19.71 20.30
C ASP A 87 -20.26 -20.91 19.60
N GLU A 88 -20.32 -20.95 18.27
CA GLU A 88 -19.68 -21.99 17.45
C GLU A 88 -18.15 -21.96 17.59
N TYR A 89 -17.53 -20.77 17.54
CA TYR A 89 -16.09 -20.63 17.73
C TYR A 89 -15.68 -21.05 19.14
N LYS A 90 -16.42 -20.61 20.16
CA LYS A 90 -16.17 -20.97 21.57
C LYS A 90 -16.30 -22.46 21.82
N ALA A 91 -17.34 -23.10 21.30
CA ALA A 91 -17.56 -24.54 21.43
C ALA A 91 -16.42 -25.33 20.77
N ARG A 92 -15.96 -24.92 19.59
CA ARG A 92 -14.85 -25.57 18.90
C ARG A 92 -13.52 -25.38 19.63
N ALA A 93 -13.28 -24.21 20.22
CA ALA A 93 -12.10 -23.97 21.05
C ALA A 93 -12.08 -24.89 22.28
N GLN A 94 -13.21 -25.00 22.98
CA GLN A 94 -13.36 -25.90 24.14
C GLN A 94 -13.14 -27.37 23.77
N GLN A 95 -13.63 -27.81 22.60
CA GLN A 95 -13.38 -29.17 22.12
C GLN A 95 -11.89 -29.44 21.92
N ILE A 96 -11.16 -28.50 21.30
CA ILE A 96 -9.72 -28.63 21.08
C ILE A 96 -8.96 -28.67 22.41
N GLU A 97 -9.34 -27.83 23.38
CA GLU A 97 -8.75 -27.84 24.74
C GLU A 97 -9.00 -29.18 25.46
N ALA A 98 -10.24 -29.70 25.40
CA ALA A 98 -10.59 -30.97 26.01
C ALA A 98 -9.83 -32.15 25.39
N GLU A 99 -9.68 -32.17 24.06
CA GLU A 99 -8.87 -33.18 23.36
C GLU A 99 -7.40 -33.12 23.78
N LEU A 100 -6.85 -31.92 23.95
CA LEU A 100 -5.47 -31.75 24.41
C LEU A 100 -5.29 -32.24 25.85
N GLN A 101 -6.22 -31.89 26.74
CA GLN A 101 -6.17 -32.31 28.14
C GLN A 101 -6.27 -33.83 28.27
N SER A 102 -7.17 -34.48 27.53
CA SER A 102 -7.29 -35.94 27.50
C SER A 102 -6.00 -36.63 27.04
N LYS A 103 -5.34 -36.10 25.99
CA LYS A 103 -4.05 -36.63 25.52
C LYS A 103 -2.95 -36.48 26.57
N GLN A 104 -2.91 -35.36 27.30
CA GLN A 104 -1.95 -35.15 28.38
C GLN A 104 -2.18 -36.16 29.51
N GLU A 105 -3.41 -36.29 30.01
CA GLU A 105 -3.76 -37.23 31.08
C GLU A 105 -3.43 -38.69 30.73
N ALA A 106 -3.65 -39.09 29.47
CA ALA A 106 -3.28 -40.41 28.98
C ALA A 106 -1.76 -40.64 28.88
N ALA A 107 -0.96 -39.59 28.68
CA ALA A 107 0.49 -39.67 28.60
C ALA A 107 1.19 -39.62 29.98
N PHE A 108 0.50 -39.13 31.02
CA PHE A 108 0.97 -39.12 32.41
C PHE A 108 0.59 -40.38 33.20
N ARG A 109 -0.23 -41.28 32.62
CA ARG A 109 -0.52 -42.61 33.15
C ARG A 109 0.42 -43.65 32.56
#